data_AF-A0A1U6GM48-F1
#
_entry.id   AF-A0A1U6GM48-F1
#
_cell.length_a   1.000
_cell.length_b   1.000
_cell.length_c   1.000
_cell.angle_alpha   90.00
_cell.angle_beta   90.00
_cell.angle_gamma   90.00
#
_symmetry.space_group_name_H-M   'P 1'
#
loop_
_entity.id
_entity.type
_entity.pdbx_description
1 polymer ?
#
loop_
_entity_poly.entity_id
_entity_poly.type
_entity_poly.pdbx_seq_one_letter_code
_entity_poly.pdbx_strand_id
1 'polypeptide(L)'
;MNGNDATAYNLTQHTPKSVISVAILGAESTGKTTLCRDLAAHFGSLWVPEYMRTYLQTKWDDEQLTCTWDDLLPIAQGQIELENKLAKQAAQTPDNTHYLFCDTSLFELMVYSNWYYGDCPEALTKAALTHHYDLILLTEVDIPWVADDLRDSPHQREEISAYFTSQLNTHQIPFRQIGGDRDDRVRQVVKWLEQIEL
;
A
#
# COMPACT_ATOMS: atom_id res chain seq x y z
N MET A 1 -20.65 24.08 -1.73
CA MET A 1 -20.12 24.04 -0.36
C MET A 1 -20.81 22.89 0.36
N ASN A 2 -20.23 21.69 0.37
CA ASN A 2 -20.70 20.55 1.16
C ASN A 2 -19.50 19.61 1.39
N GLY A 3 -19.04 19.51 2.64
CA GLY A 3 -18.48 18.29 3.22
C GLY A 3 -17.07 17.84 2.83
N ASN A 4 -16.05 18.69 2.97
CA ASN A 4 -14.64 18.23 3.02
C ASN A 4 -14.08 18.28 4.45
N ASP A 5 -14.86 17.73 5.39
CA ASP A 5 -14.38 17.50 6.74
C ASP A 5 -13.60 16.18 6.76
N ALA A 6 -12.28 16.29 6.64
CA ALA A 6 -11.33 15.19 6.85
C ALA A 6 -11.45 14.53 8.24
N THR A 7 -12.28 15.08 9.13
CA THR A 7 -12.65 14.53 10.44
C THR A 7 -13.69 13.40 10.39
N ALA A 8 -14.41 13.20 9.28
CA ALA A 8 -15.46 12.17 9.19
C ALA A 8 -14.92 10.74 8.95
N TYR A 9 -13.78 10.59 8.27
CA TYR A 9 -13.29 9.30 7.77
C TYR A 9 -12.11 8.71 8.57
N ASN A 10 -11.67 9.40 9.63
CA ASN A 10 -10.57 8.96 10.52
C ASN A 10 -9.31 8.43 9.78
N LEU A 11 -8.84 9.15 8.77
CA LEU A 11 -7.69 8.76 7.94
C LEU A 11 -6.33 9.10 8.59
N THR A 12 -6.25 9.10 9.93
CA THR A 12 -5.01 9.46 10.64
C THR A 12 -4.13 8.23 10.83
N GLN A 13 -2.88 8.28 10.38
CA GLN A 13 -1.90 7.23 10.60
C GLN A 13 -1.29 7.35 12.01
N HIS A 14 -1.17 6.21 12.69
CA HIS A 14 -0.72 6.08 14.07
C HIS A 14 0.31 4.95 14.20
N THR A 15 1.46 5.13 13.54
CA THR A 15 2.61 4.23 13.67
C THR A 15 3.46 4.63 14.88
N PRO A 16 3.68 3.74 15.87
CA PRO A 16 4.60 4.02 16.97
C PRO A 16 6.01 4.30 16.46
N LYS A 17 6.73 5.25 17.06
CA LYS A 17 8.10 5.62 16.64
C LYS A 17 9.11 4.48 16.71
N SER A 18 8.84 3.44 17.49
CA SER A 18 9.68 2.25 17.59
C SER A 18 9.47 1.26 16.44
N VAL A 19 8.51 1.51 15.55
CA VAL A 19 8.18 0.64 14.42
C VAL A 19 8.67 1.29 13.14
N ILE A 20 9.54 0.57 12.42
CA ILE A 20 9.96 0.90 11.06
C ILE A 20 8.89 0.38 10.10
N SER A 21 8.18 1.27 9.41
CA SER A 21 7.13 0.91 8.45
C SER A 21 7.65 0.95 7.01
N VAL A 22 7.27 -0.07 6.23
CA VAL A 22 7.65 -0.21 4.83
C VAL A 22 6.37 -0.32 3.98
N ALA A 23 6.11 0.65 3.11
CA ALA A 23 5.02 0.54 2.13
C ALA A 23 5.50 -0.12 0.84
N ILE A 24 4.74 -1.08 0.34
CA ILE A 24 5.01 -1.75 -0.92
C ILE A 24 3.91 -1.37 -1.91
N LEU A 25 4.30 -0.59 -2.92
CA LEU A 25 3.42 -0.04 -3.94
C LEU A 25 3.61 -0.74 -5.28
N GLY A 26 2.61 -0.60 -6.15
CA GLY A 26 2.77 -0.84 -7.57
C GLY A 26 1.52 -1.37 -8.26
N ALA A 27 1.67 -1.65 -9.55
CA ALA A 27 0.61 -2.18 -10.38
C ALA A 27 0.02 -3.47 -9.80
N GLU A 28 -1.18 -3.83 -10.22
CA GLU A 28 -1.76 -5.12 -9.86
C GLU A 28 -0.88 -6.28 -10.35
N SER A 29 -0.87 -7.37 -9.57
CA SER A 29 -0.12 -8.60 -9.87
C SER A 29 1.40 -8.40 -10.05
N THR A 30 2.04 -7.49 -9.30
CA THR A 30 3.50 -7.31 -9.27
C THR A 30 4.19 -7.95 -8.05
N GLY A 31 3.45 -8.71 -7.25
CA GLY A 31 4.01 -9.53 -6.16
C GLY A 31 4.09 -8.86 -4.79
N LYS A 32 3.43 -7.70 -4.60
CA LYS A 32 3.42 -6.93 -3.32
C LYS A 32 3.04 -7.79 -2.11
N THR A 33 1.89 -8.45 -2.16
CA THR A 33 1.41 -9.34 -1.08
C THR A 33 2.40 -10.44 -0.74
N THR A 34 3.04 -11.02 -1.76
CA THR A 34 4.02 -12.09 -1.56
C THR A 34 5.27 -11.54 -0.86
N LEU A 35 5.77 -10.40 -1.31
CA LEU A 35 6.92 -9.73 -0.71
C LEU A 35 6.64 -9.32 0.76
N CYS A 36 5.48 -8.72 1.06
CA CYS A 36 5.08 -8.39 2.43
C CYS A 36 5.08 -9.62 3.34
N ARG A 37 4.51 -10.73 2.88
CA ARG A 37 4.47 -12.00 3.63
C ARG A 37 5.86 -12.57 3.86
N ASP A 38 6.73 -12.53 2.86
CA ASP A 38 8.08 -13.08 2.96
C ASP A 38 8.96 -12.26 3.89
N LEU A 39 8.83 -10.93 3.85
CA LEU A 39 9.53 -10.03 4.77
C LEU A 39 9.05 -10.21 6.20
N ALA A 40 7.73 -10.27 6.41
CA ALA A 40 7.16 -10.57 7.73
C ALA A 40 7.67 -11.91 8.28
N ALA A 41 7.72 -12.95 7.45
CA ALA A 41 8.28 -14.25 7.85
C ALA A 41 9.79 -14.17 8.15
N HIS A 42 10.56 -13.45 7.34
CA HIS A 42 12.00 -13.29 7.52
C HIS A 42 12.35 -12.58 8.83
N PHE A 43 11.64 -11.51 9.16
CA PHE A 43 11.89 -10.70 10.36
C PHE A 43 11.09 -11.15 11.59
N GLY A 44 10.28 -12.21 11.50
CA GLY A 44 9.39 -12.61 12.59
C GLY A 44 8.34 -11.54 12.95
N SER A 45 7.97 -10.70 11.98
CA SER A 45 7.10 -9.54 12.19
C SER A 45 5.74 -9.66 11.51
N LEU A 46 4.98 -8.56 11.50
CA LEU A 46 3.65 -8.46 10.94
C LEU A 46 3.67 -7.79 9.56
N TRP A 47 2.61 -8.05 8.78
CA TRP A 47 2.31 -7.34 7.55
C TRP A 47 0.82 -6.97 7.48
N VAL A 48 0.53 -5.89 6.76
CA VAL A 48 -0.82 -5.38 6.53
C VAL A 48 -1.30 -5.83 5.15
N PRO A 49 -2.44 -6.54 5.04
CA PRO A 49 -3.02 -6.90 3.76
C PRO A 49 -3.79 -5.76 3.11
N GLU A 50 -3.91 -5.83 1.78
CA GLU A 50 -4.62 -4.83 0.97
C GLU A 50 -6.11 -4.88 1.30
N TYR A 51 -6.60 -3.87 2.01
CA TYR A 51 -7.99 -3.84 2.48
C TYR A 51 -8.98 -3.79 1.32
N MET A 52 -8.65 -3.05 0.25
CA MET A 52 -9.47 -2.93 -0.95
C MET A 52 -9.91 -4.30 -1.47
N ARG A 53 -9.01 -5.29 -1.46
CA ARG A 53 -9.30 -6.63 -1.97
C ARG A 53 -10.37 -7.33 -1.14
N THR A 54 -10.31 -7.20 0.18
CA THR A 54 -11.32 -7.79 1.09
C THR A 54 -12.66 -7.08 0.94
N TYR A 55 -12.63 -5.75 0.85
CA TYR A 55 -13.81 -4.92 0.68
C TYR A 55 -14.54 -5.24 -0.63
N LEU A 56 -13.82 -5.23 -1.75
CA LEU A 56 -14.40 -5.46 -3.07
C LEU A 56 -14.83 -6.91 -3.29
N GLN A 57 -14.14 -7.89 -2.69
CA GLN A 57 -14.61 -9.27 -2.73
C GLN A 57 -15.97 -9.41 -2.03
N THR A 58 -16.14 -8.79 -0.86
CA THR A 58 -17.43 -8.82 -0.13
C THR A 58 -18.54 -8.17 -0.96
N LYS A 59 -18.27 -6.99 -1.52
CA LYS A 59 -19.22 -6.27 -2.40
C LYS A 59 -19.57 -7.08 -3.65
N TRP A 60 -18.59 -7.77 -4.24
CA TRP A 60 -18.82 -8.66 -5.38
C TRP A 60 -19.69 -9.85 -4.98
N ASP A 61 -19.35 -10.55 -3.90
CA ASP A 61 -20.07 -11.74 -3.45
C ASP A 61 -21.54 -11.41 -3.09
N ASP A 62 -21.78 -10.26 -2.47
CA ASP A 62 -23.11 -9.84 -2.00
C ASP A 62 -23.95 -9.16 -3.10
N GLU A 63 -23.33 -8.32 -3.93
CA GLU A 63 -24.04 -7.40 -4.84
C GLU A 63 -23.66 -7.57 -6.31
N GLN A 64 -22.59 -8.32 -6.62
CA GLN A 64 -22.01 -8.46 -7.97
C GLN A 64 -21.61 -7.12 -8.58
N LEU A 65 -21.09 -6.20 -7.74
CA LEU A 65 -20.64 -4.87 -8.13
C LEU A 65 -19.13 -4.72 -7.99
N THR A 66 -18.53 -3.95 -8.90
CA THR A 66 -17.11 -3.56 -8.86
C THR A 66 -16.91 -2.28 -8.05
N CYS A 67 -15.64 -1.86 -7.93
CA CYS A 67 -15.27 -0.60 -7.29
C CYS A 67 -15.94 0.61 -7.95
N THR A 68 -16.43 1.54 -7.14
CA THR A 68 -16.99 2.83 -7.53
C THR A 68 -16.32 3.96 -6.76
N TRP A 69 -16.54 5.20 -7.19
CA TRP A 69 -16.01 6.41 -6.52
C TRP A 69 -16.36 6.47 -5.03
N ASP A 70 -17.58 6.09 -4.66
CA ASP A 70 -18.07 6.14 -3.28
C ASP A 70 -17.40 5.10 -2.37
N ASP A 71 -16.72 4.10 -2.94
CA ASP A 71 -15.98 3.09 -2.17
C ASP A 71 -14.61 3.59 -1.70
N LEU A 72 -14.06 4.65 -2.32
CA LEU A 72 -12.67 5.09 -2.10
C LEU A 72 -12.40 5.48 -0.63
N LEU A 73 -13.30 6.25 -0.01
CA LEU A 73 -13.13 6.67 1.38
C LEU A 73 -13.35 5.53 2.39
N PRO A 74 -14.38 4.66 2.24
CA PRO A 74 -14.48 3.42 3.01
C PRO A 74 -13.25 2.51 2.91
N ILE A 75 -12.69 2.33 1.71
CA ILE A 75 -11.48 1.55 1.48
C ILE A 75 -10.28 2.19 2.21
N ALA A 76 -10.12 3.51 2.08
CA ALA A 76 -9.07 4.25 2.74
C ALA A 76 -9.13 4.12 4.26
N GLN A 77 -10.34 4.24 4.82
CA GLN A 77 -10.56 4.10 6.26
C GLN A 77 -10.17 2.68 6.73
N GLY A 78 -10.65 1.65 6.06
CA GLY A 78 -10.32 0.28 6.44
C GLY A 78 -8.82 -0.01 6.36
N GLN A 79 -8.15 0.45 5.30
CA GLN A 79 -6.69 0.32 5.18
C GLN A 79 -5.97 0.92 6.39
N ILE A 80 -6.32 2.15 6.79
CA ILE A 80 -5.67 2.82 7.92
C ILE A 80 -6.04 2.23 9.28
N GLU A 81 -7.26 1.72 9.45
CA GLU A 81 -7.62 0.97 10.65
C GLU A 81 -6.78 -0.31 10.81
N LEU A 82 -6.56 -1.05 9.71
CA LEU A 82 -5.69 -2.23 9.71
C LEU A 82 -4.22 -1.86 9.98
N GLU A 83 -3.68 -0.86 9.29
CA GLU A 83 -2.31 -0.39 9.51
C GLU A 83 -2.07 0.03 10.96
N ASN A 84 -2.95 0.87 11.51
CA ASN A 84 -2.83 1.37 12.88
C ASN A 84 -2.93 0.24 13.92
N LYS A 85 -3.80 -0.73 13.69
CA LYS A 85 -3.94 -1.91 14.56
C LYS A 85 -2.66 -2.74 14.55
N LEU A 86 -2.14 -3.04 13.37
CA LEU A 86 -0.97 -3.91 13.21
C LEU A 86 0.33 -3.20 13.62
N ALA A 87 0.45 -1.88 13.44
CA ALA A 87 1.58 -1.10 13.95
C ALA A 87 1.66 -1.16 15.49
N LYS A 88 0.52 -1.04 16.18
CA LYS A 88 0.46 -1.18 17.64
C LYS A 88 0.86 -2.58 18.10
N GLN A 89 0.52 -3.61 17.34
CA GLN A 89 0.90 -5.00 17.66
C GLN A 89 2.38 -5.26 17.35
N ALA A 90 2.91 -4.72 16.25
CA ALA A 90 4.31 -4.83 15.89
C ALA A 90 5.22 -4.23 16.98
N ALA A 91 4.82 -3.09 17.57
CA ALA A 91 5.53 -2.48 18.70
C ALA A 91 5.56 -3.31 19.99
N GLN A 92 4.83 -4.42 20.04
CA GLN A 92 4.76 -5.33 21.20
C GLN A 92 5.48 -6.66 20.93
N THR A 93 6.08 -6.85 19.76
CA THR A 93 6.87 -8.05 19.48
C THR A 93 8.12 -8.05 20.37
N PRO A 94 8.67 -9.23 20.73
CA PRO A 94 9.80 -9.31 21.65
C PRO A 94 11.16 -8.92 21.05
N ASP A 95 11.22 -8.64 19.74
CA ASP A 95 12.45 -8.29 19.04
C ASP A 95 12.87 -6.84 19.31
N ASN A 96 14.18 -6.58 19.23
CA ASN A 96 14.74 -5.24 19.48
C ASN A 96 14.40 -4.21 18.39
N THR A 97 14.02 -4.68 17.19
CA THR A 97 13.61 -3.83 16.07
C THR A 97 12.25 -4.30 15.58
N HIS A 98 11.27 -3.38 15.55
CA HIS A 98 9.92 -3.70 15.13
C HIS A 98 9.73 -3.25 13.68
N TYR A 99 9.37 -4.17 12.79
CA TYR A 99 9.06 -3.85 11.39
C TYR A 99 7.57 -3.99 11.12
N LEU A 100 7.03 -3.21 10.19
CA LEU A 100 5.69 -3.43 9.64
C LEU A 100 5.74 -3.30 8.12
N PHE A 101 5.29 -4.34 7.40
CA PHE A 101 5.26 -4.34 5.95
C PHE A 101 3.82 -4.13 5.44
N CYS A 102 3.55 -3.05 4.72
CA CYS A 102 2.21 -2.67 4.30
C CYS A 102 1.99 -2.94 2.80
N ASP A 103 1.08 -3.87 2.49
CA ASP A 103 0.45 -4.02 1.18
C ASP A 103 -0.94 -3.37 1.30
N THR A 104 -1.19 -2.14 0.91
CA THR A 104 -0.35 -1.13 0.26
C THR A 104 -0.33 0.13 1.16
N SER A 105 -0.47 1.33 0.60
CA SER A 105 -0.68 2.61 1.32
C SER A 105 -1.82 3.42 0.69
N LEU A 106 -2.27 4.49 1.38
CA LEU A 106 -3.21 5.45 0.78
C LEU A 106 -2.64 6.20 -0.43
N PHE A 107 -1.31 6.29 -0.57
CA PHE A 107 -0.72 6.86 -1.77
C PHE A 107 -1.07 6.04 -3.01
N GLU A 108 -1.04 4.71 -2.90
CA GLU A 108 -1.45 3.84 -4.00
C GLU A 108 -2.93 4.02 -4.35
N LEU A 109 -3.80 4.09 -3.35
CA LEU A 109 -5.22 4.33 -3.58
C LEU A 109 -5.47 5.70 -4.25
N MET A 110 -4.73 6.74 -3.85
CA MET A 110 -4.76 8.06 -4.49
C MET A 110 -4.32 7.98 -5.96
N VAL A 111 -3.24 7.25 -6.26
CA VAL A 111 -2.75 7.06 -7.65
C VAL A 111 -3.79 6.36 -8.50
N TYR A 112 -4.37 5.25 -8.02
CA TYR A 112 -5.42 4.54 -8.74
C TYR A 112 -6.69 5.37 -8.92
N SER A 113 -7.08 6.16 -7.91
CA SER A 113 -8.22 7.06 -8.04
C SER A 113 -8.02 8.05 -9.19
N ASN A 114 -6.86 8.72 -9.22
CA ASN A 114 -6.54 9.66 -10.29
C ASN A 114 -6.44 8.97 -11.66
N TRP A 115 -5.93 7.73 -11.71
CA TRP A 115 -5.85 6.96 -12.96
C TRP A 115 -7.23 6.63 -13.54
N TYR A 116 -8.12 6.06 -12.73
CA TYR A 116 -9.42 5.56 -13.20
C TYR A 116 -10.49 6.66 -13.30
N TYR A 117 -10.46 7.65 -12.41
CA TYR A 117 -11.51 8.68 -12.32
C TYR A 117 -11.04 10.07 -12.76
N GLY A 118 -9.74 10.27 -12.97
CA GLY A 118 -9.18 11.59 -13.28
C GLY A 118 -9.16 12.56 -12.09
N ASP A 119 -9.53 12.10 -10.89
CA ASP A 119 -9.61 12.89 -9.66
C ASP A 119 -9.45 11.98 -8.43
N CYS A 120 -9.31 12.56 -7.24
CA CYS A 120 -9.25 11.86 -5.97
C CYS A 120 -9.93 12.67 -4.86
N PRO A 121 -10.75 12.04 -3.98
CA PRO A 121 -11.37 12.74 -2.85
C PRO A 121 -10.33 13.55 -2.04
N GLU A 122 -10.61 14.82 -1.75
CA GLU A 122 -9.63 15.72 -1.11
C GLU A 122 -9.12 15.16 0.23
N ALA A 123 -9.99 14.53 1.02
CA ALA A 123 -9.62 13.88 2.27
C ALA A 123 -8.61 12.73 2.06
N LEU A 124 -8.79 11.92 1.02
CA LEU A 124 -7.85 10.84 0.67
C LEU A 124 -6.53 11.42 0.19
N THR A 125 -6.55 12.40 -0.73
CA THR A 125 -5.33 13.07 -1.23
C THR A 125 -4.52 13.66 -0.08
N LYS A 126 -5.18 14.38 0.83
CA LYS A 126 -4.51 14.98 2.00
C LYS A 126 -3.88 13.92 2.91
N ALA A 127 -4.60 12.83 3.18
CA ALA A 127 -4.10 11.75 4.03
C ALA A 127 -2.91 11.04 3.37
N ALA A 128 -3.04 10.64 2.10
CA ALA A 128 -2.01 9.98 1.31
C ALA A 128 -0.68 10.75 1.28
N LEU A 129 -0.74 12.08 1.18
CA LEU A 129 0.46 12.94 1.15
C LEU A 129 1.02 13.29 2.54
N THR A 130 0.27 13.04 3.61
CA THR A 130 0.70 13.31 5.00
C THR A 130 1.26 12.06 5.68
N HIS A 131 0.85 10.86 5.26
CA HIS A 131 1.30 9.59 5.84
C HIS A 131 2.79 9.37 5.60
N HIS A 132 3.42 8.67 6.54
CA HIS A 132 4.84 8.45 6.55
C HIS A 132 5.17 6.96 6.59
N TYR A 133 6.18 6.59 5.80
CA TYR A 133 6.80 5.28 5.80
C TYR A 133 8.32 5.49 5.75
N ASP A 134 9.06 4.71 6.52
CA ASP A 134 10.53 4.78 6.55
C ASP A 134 11.16 4.30 5.24
N LEU A 135 10.47 3.39 4.55
CA LEU A 135 10.85 2.91 3.23
C LEU A 135 9.61 2.72 2.34
N ILE A 136 9.65 3.29 1.14
CA ILE A 136 8.63 3.07 0.11
C ILE A 136 9.27 2.29 -1.03
N LEU A 137 8.65 1.17 -1.40
CA LEU A 137 9.08 0.30 -2.47
C LEU A 137 8.07 0.39 -3.62
N LEU A 138 8.57 0.55 -4.85
CA LEU A 138 7.75 0.43 -6.06
C LEU A 138 8.13 -0.85 -6.80
N THR A 139 7.20 -1.79 -6.88
CA THR A 139 7.42 -3.08 -7.54
C THR A 139 7.43 -2.96 -9.06
N GLU A 140 8.41 -3.61 -9.70
CA GLU A 140 8.51 -3.70 -11.16
C GLU A 140 7.50 -4.68 -11.77
N VAL A 141 7.22 -4.49 -13.06
CA VAL A 141 6.33 -5.33 -13.89
C VAL A 141 7.13 -6.48 -14.53
N ASP A 142 7.86 -7.24 -13.71
CA ASP A 142 8.80 -8.28 -14.15
C ASP A 142 8.27 -9.72 -13.92
N ILE A 143 7.10 -9.87 -13.31
CA ILE A 143 6.42 -11.16 -13.11
C ILE A 143 5.19 -11.32 -14.01
N PRO A 144 4.86 -12.56 -14.44
CA PRO A 144 3.64 -12.82 -15.20
C PRO A 144 2.39 -12.35 -14.47
N TRP A 145 1.47 -11.73 -15.20
CA TRP A 145 0.18 -11.30 -14.64
C TRP A 145 -0.70 -12.53 -14.34
N VAL A 146 -1.48 -12.46 -13.25
CA VAL A 146 -2.38 -13.53 -12.84
C VAL A 146 -3.81 -12.99 -12.80
N ALA A 147 -4.67 -13.57 -13.63
CA ALA A 147 -6.09 -13.25 -13.67
C ALA A 147 -6.81 -13.61 -12.37
N ASP A 148 -7.70 -12.75 -11.91
CA ASP A 148 -8.75 -13.08 -10.96
C ASP A 148 -9.99 -12.21 -11.23
N ASP A 149 -11.08 -12.46 -10.50
CA ASP A 149 -12.40 -11.86 -10.73
C ASP A 149 -12.43 -10.33 -10.61
N LEU A 150 -11.42 -9.73 -9.97
CA LEU A 150 -11.36 -8.29 -9.69
C LEU A 150 -10.37 -7.53 -10.59
N ARG A 151 -9.59 -8.23 -11.43
CA ARG A 151 -8.52 -7.61 -12.24
C ARG A 151 -8.89 -7.56 -13.71
N ASP A 152 -8.89 -6.35 -14.26
CA ASP A 152 -9.39 -6.08 -15.62
C ASP A 152 -8.32 -5.56 -16.60
N SER A 153 -7.11 -5.22 -16.12
CA SER A 153 -6.13 -4.43 -16.90
C SER A 153 -4.75 -5.10 -17.11
N PRO A 154 -4.67 -6.29 -17.74
CA PRO A 154 -3.40 -6.98 -17.97
C PRO A 154 -2.43 -6.24 -18.91
N HIS A 155 -2.94 -5.38 -19.79
CA HIS A 155 -2.16 -4.72 -20.85
C HIS A 155 -1.64 -3.32 -20.49
N GLN A 156 -2.06 -2.74 -19.36
CA GLN A 156 -1.70 -1.37 -18.96
C GLN A 156 -0.70 -1.33 -17.81
N ARG A 157 -0.09 -2.47 -17.44
CA ARG A 157 0.78 -2.58 -16.26
C ARG A 157 2.01 -1.68 -16.36
N GLU A 158 2.62 -1.59 -17.54
CA GLU A 158 3.77 -0.70 -17.76
C GLU A 158 3.35 0.77 -17.69
N GLU A 159 2.20 1.13 -18.27
CA GLU A 159 1.68 2.50 -18.26
C GLU A 159 1.37 2.95 -16.83
N ILE A 160 0.68 2.11 -16.05
CA ILE A 160 0.36 2.45 -14.67
C ILE A 160 1.63 2.45 -13.79
N SER A 161 2.60 1.57 -14.03
CA SER A 161 3.89 1.61 -13.32
C SER A 161 4.66 2.91 -13.60
N ALA A 162 4.65 3.38 -14.86
CA ALA A 162 5.19 4.68 -15.22
C ALA A 162 4.41 5.82 -14.57
N TYR A 163 3.08 5.70 -14.46
CA TYR A 163 2.24 6.66 -13.76
C TYR A 163 2.56 6.73 -12.27
N PHE A 164 2.71 5.59 -11.57
CA PHE A 164 3.18 5.54 -10.18
C PHE A 164 4.50 6.27 -10.00
N THR A 165 5.48 5.98 -10.87
CA THR A 165 6.78 6.64 -10.87
C THR A 165 6.63 8.15 -11.03
N SER A 166 5.78 8.59 -11.96
CA SER A 166 5.49 10.01 -12.16
C SER A 166 4.89 10.65 -10.90
N GLN A 167 3.89 10.01 -10.28
CA GLN A 167 3.21 10.54 -9.10
C GLN A 167 4.17 10.64 -7.90
N LEU A 168 4.98 9.62 -7.64
CA LEU A 168 6.01 9.65 -6.58
C LEU A 168 7.00 10.80 -6.79
N ASN A 169 7.47 10.99 -8.03
CA ASN A 169 8.36 12.10 -8.38
C ASN A 169 7.70 13.47 -8.25
N THR A 170 6.46 13.62 -8.74
CA THR A 170 5.68 14.87 -8.65
C THR A 170 5.48 15.31 -7.19
N HIS A 171 5.21 14.36 -6.30
CA HIS A 171 5.02 14.62 -4.88
C HIS A 171 6.32 14.56 -4.06
N GLN A 172 7.47 14.38 -4.71
CA GLN A 172 8.80 14.32 -4.10
C GLN A 172 8.91 13.26 -2.98
N ILE A 173 8.20 12.15 -3.15
CA ILE A 173 8.19 11.03 -2.20
C ILE A 173 9.37 10.12 -2.53
N PRO A 174 10.35 9.96 -1.63
CA PRO A 174 11.48 9.06 -1.86
C PRO A 174 11.01 7.61 -1.92
N PHE A 175 11.47 6.87 -2.92
CA PHE A 175 11.14 5.46 -3.08
C PHE A 175 12.32 4.69 -3.68
N ARG A 176 12.25 3.35 -3.58
CA ARG A 176 13.15 2.44 -4.28
C ARG A 176 12.37 1.55 -5.22
N GLN A 177 12.82 1.46 -6.46
CA GLN A 177 12.34 0.43 -7.38
C GLN A 177 12.83 -0.94 -6.94
N ILE A 178 11.98 -1.95 -7.04
CA ILE A 178 12.29 -3.32 -6.67
C ILE A 178 11.78 -4.33 -7.70
N GLY A 179 12.72 -5.10 -8.24
CA GLY A 179 12.46 -6.20 -9.16
C GLY A 179 13.36 -7.39 -8.87
N GLY A 180 13.30 -8.39 -9.74
CA GLY A 180 13.99 -9.67 -9.59
C GLY A 180 13.08 -10.75 -9.02
N ASP A 181 13.66 -11.91 -8.77
CA ASP A 181 12.92 -13.05 -8.22
C ASP A 181 12.53 -12.83 -6.75
N ARG A 182 11.71 -13.75 -6.23
CA ARG A 182 11.15 -13.68 -4.87
C ARG A 182 12.24 -13.53 -3.80
N ASP A 183 13.32 -14.29 -3.90
CA ASP A 183 14.38 -14.29 -2.89
C ASP A 183 15.31 -13.08 -3.06
N ASP A 184 15.57 -12.66 -4.30
CA ASP A 184 16.32 -11.44 -4.63
C ASP A 184 15.65 -10.20 -4.04
N ARG A 185 14.32 -10.10 -4.15
CA ARG A 185 13.55 -8.97 -3.60
C ARG A 185 13.69 -8.90 -2.09
N VAL A 186 13.54 -10.02 -1.39
CA VAL A 186 13.73 -10.06 0.08
C VAL A 186 15.15 -9.62 0.46
N ARG A 187 16.19 -10.16 -0.20
CA ARG A 187 17.59 -9.77 0.06
C ARG A 187 17.85 -8.28 -0.13
N GLN A 188 17.26 -7.68 -1.17
CA GLN A 188 17.39 -6.24 -1.43
C GLN A 188 16.80 -5.41 -0.29
N VAL A 189 15.58 -5.75 0.15
CA VAL A 189 14.91 -5.01 1.24
C VAL A 189 15.66 -5.15 2.56
N VAL A 190 16.12 -6.36 2.91
CA VAL A 190 16.94 -6.58 4.11
C VAL A 190 18.16 -5.66 4.12
N LYS A 191 18.90 -5.62 3.01
CA LYS A 191 20.07 -4.75 2.85
C LYS A 191 19.73 -3.25 2.98
N TRP A 192 18.56 -2.82 2.50
CA TRP A 192 18.14 -1.42 2.63
C TRP A 192 17.72 -1.08 4.07
N LEU A 193 17.08 -2.01 4.78
CA LEU A 193 16.68 -1.83 6.17
C LEU A 193 17.88 -1.77 7.12
N GLU A 194 18.97 -2.48 6.83
CA GLU A 194 20.24 -2.36 7.57
C GLU A 194 20.85 -0.95 7.54
N GLN A 195 20.43 -0.11 6.58
CA GLN A 195 20.92 1.26 6.40
C GLN A 195 20.04 2.31 7.08
N ILE A 196 18.90 1.90 7.64
CA ILE A 196 17.99 2.80 8.36
C ILE A 196 18.48 2.89 9.80
N GLU A 197 18.93 4.08 10.19
CA GLU A 197 19.27 4.39 11.58
C GLU A 197 17.98 4.70 12.37
N LEU A 198 17.82 4.08 13.54
CA LEU A 198 16.73 4.32 14.49
C LEU A 198 17.02 5.54 15.39
#